data_AF-A0A2K3NL31-F1
#
_entry.id   AF-A0A2K3NL31-F1
#
_cell.length_a   1.000
_cell.length_b   1.000
_cell.length_c   1.000
_cell.angle_alpha   90.00
_cell.angle_beta   90.00
_cell.angle_gamma   90.00
#
_symmetry.space_group_name_H-M   'P 1'
#
loop_
_entity.id
_entity.type
_entity.pdbx_description
1 polymer ?
#
loop_
_entity_poly.entity_id
_entity_poly.type
_entity_poly.pdbx_seq_one_letter_code
_entity_poly.pdbx_strand_id
1 'polypeptide(L)'
;MYVDAACYVTKNRYSNGAGVRDAAGRFVKAMTSHFVGQSEVQEAEAHGLLITLQWIQQFQLNRVEIEMDCLNVVQSIAGRMQANRVAHELAQVTRSYVSHYMSLIIVQRIVQTRH
;
A
#
# COMPACT_ATOMS: atom_id res chain seq x y z
N MET A 1 0.95 3.25 -9.74
CA MET A 1 0.48 4.07 -8.59
C MET A 1 1.36 3.78 -7.39
N TYR A 2 1.37 4.64 -6.37
CA TYR A 2 2.17 4.43 -5.16
C TYR A 2 1.31 4.61 -3.90
N VAL A 3 1.73 3.97 -2.82
CA VAL A 3 1.18 4.10 -1.46
C VAL A 3 2.34 4.24 -0.48
N ASP A 4 2.15 5.04 0.56
CA ASP A 4 3.17 5.36 1.57
C ASP A 4 2.50 5.73 2.89
N ALA A 5 3.05 5.29 4.01
CA ALA A 5 2.52 5.55 5.34
C ALA A 5 3.51 6.30 6.23
N ALA A 6 2.97 7.20 7.07
CA ALA A 6 3.75 7.96 8.05
C ALA A 6 3.18 7.74 9.45
N CYS A 7 4.02 7.27 10.38
CA CYS A 7 3.65 7.08 11.79
C CYS A 7 4.19 8.23 12.66
N TYR A 8 3.31 8.83 13.47
CA TYR A 8 3.62 9.94 14.37
C TYR A 8 3.46 9.50 15.82
N VAL A 9 4.49 8.85 16.36
CA VAL A 9 4.45 8.23 17.69
C VAL A 9 4.03 9.22 18.78
N THR A 10 4.63 10.41 18.80
CA THR A 10 4.33 11.43 19.82
C THR A 10 2.92 12.02 19.72
N LYS A 11 2.25 11.84 18.57
CA LYS A 11 0.90 12.37 18.33
C LYS A 11 -0.18 11.30 18.40
N ASN A 12 0.18 10.03 18.65
CA ASN A 12 -0.73 8.89 18.62
C ASN A 12 -1.56 8.82 17.34
N ARG A 13 -0.89 9.00 16.20
CA ARG A 13 -1.51 9.07 14.88
C ARG A 13 -0.62 8.42 13.84
N TYR A 14 -1.25 7.97 12.76
CA TYR A 14 -0.56 7.66 11.52
C TYR A 14 -1.39 8.14 10.33
N SER A 15 -0.76 8.25 9.18
CA SER A 15 -1.41 8.66 7.94
C SER A 15 -0.96 7.80 6.78
N ASN A 16 -1.80 7.75 5.74
CA ASN A 16 -1.50 7.13 4.47
C ASN A 16 -1.60 8.19 3.36
N GLY A 17 -0.70 8.14 2.39
CA GLY A 17 -0.76 8.88 1.14
C GLY A 17 -0.71 7.93 -0.03
N ALA A 18 -1.58 8.14 -1.03
CA ALA A 18 -1.52 7.38 -2.27
C ALA A 18 -1.69 8.27 -3.50
N GLY A 19 -1.03 7.90 -4.59
CA GLY A 19 -1.07 8.63 -5.85
C GLY A 19 -1.24 7.73 -7.06
N VAL A 20 -2.28 7.99 -7.85
CA VAL A 20 -2.54 7.36 -9.15
C VAL A 20 -1.76 8.10 -10.22
N ARG A 21 -1.07 7.33 -11.05
CA ARG A 21 -0.40 7.80 -12.26
C ARG A 21 -0.97 7.06 -13.47
N ASP A 22 -1.02 7.73 -14.61
CA ASP A 22 -1.36 7.08 -15.87
C ASP A 22 -0.19 6.23 -16.40
N ALA A 23 -0.39 5.56 -17.54
CA ALA A 23 0.63 4.72 -18.16
C ALA A 23 1.89 5.49 -18.62
N ALA A 24 1.82 6.81 -18.77
CA ALA A 24 2.97 7.67 -19.06
C ALA A 24 3.66 8.16 -17.78
N GLY A 25 3.25 7.68 -16.60
CA GLY A 25 3.76 8.09 -15.30
C GLY A 25 3.26 9.47 -14.85
N ARG A 26 2.31 10.07 -15.55
CA ARG A 26 1.79 11.40 -15.20
C ARG A 26 0.80 11.28 -14.05
N PHE A 27 0.86 12.23 -13.13
CA PHE A 27 -0.05 12.29 -12.00
C PHE A 27 -1.51 12.48 -12.47
N VAL A 28 -2.43 11.71 -11.87
CA VAL A 28 -3.87 11.77 -12.18
C VAL A 28 -4.66 12.19 -10.95
N LYS A 29 -4.49 11.48 -9.83
CA LYS A 29 -5.20 11.73 -8.57
C LYS A 29 -4.35 11.35 -7.36
N ALA A 30 -4.62 11.98 -6.23
CA ALA A 30 -4.06 11.61 -4.93
C ALA A 30 -5.16 11.46 -3.89
N MET A 31 -4.88 10.68 -2.86
CA MET A 31 -5.63 10.66 -1.62
C MET A 31 -4.70 10.72 -0.42
N THR A 32 -5.22 11.23 0.68
CA THR A 32 -4.61 11.12 2.01
C THR A 32 -5.65 10.58 2.99
N SER A 33 -5.20 9.85 3.99
CA SER A 33 -6.05 9.37 5.08
C SER A 33 -5.30 9.51 6.40
N HIS A 34 -6.05 9.80 7.47
CA HIS A 34 -5.49 10.05 8.79
C HIS A 34 -6.22 9.20 9.82
N PHE A 35 -5.45 8.60 10.71
CA PHE A 35 -5.96 7.65 11.69
C PHE A 35 -5.41 8.00 13.08
N VAL A 36 -6.21 7.73 14.10
CA VAL A 36 -5.79 7.81 15.50
C VAL A 36 -5.31 6.42 15.93
N GLY A 37 -4.22 6.37 16.67
CA GLY A 37 -3.60 5.15 17.17
C GLY A 37 -2.10 5.07 16.87
N GLN A 38 -1.45 4.17 17.59
CA GLN A 38 -0.09 3.71 17.26
C GLN A 38 -0.21 2.53 16.32
N SER A 39 0.60 2.56 15.28
CA SER A 39 0.74 1.45 14.34
C SER A 39 2.22 1.26 14.04
N GLU A 40 2.67 0.02 13.95
CA GLU A 40 4.00 -0.25 13.41
C GLU A 40 4.04 0.13 11.93
N VAL A 41 5.23 0.47 11.42
CA VAL A 41 5.39 0.90 10.02
C VAL A 41 4.77 -0.10 9.05
N GLN A 42 5.06 -1.39 9.20
CA GLN A 42 4.51 -2.45 8.34
C GLN A 42 2.99 -2.61 8.41
N GLU A 43 2.38 -2.30 9.55
CA GLU A 43 0.92 -2.33 9.72
C GLU A 43 0.26 -1.12 9.05
N ALA A 44 0.84 0.07 9.25
CA ALA A 44 0.38 1.31 8.63
C ALA A 44 0.46 1.22 7.10
N GLU A 45 1.53 0.62 6.58
CA GLU A 45 1.72 0.33 5.15
C GLU A 45 0.69 -0.67 4.61
N ALA A 46 0.49 -1.80 5.30
CA ALA A 46 -0.50 -2.80 4.89
C ALA A 46 -1.94 -2.24 4.94
N HIS A 47 -2.25 -1.43 5.96
CA HIS A 47 -3.54 -0.76 6.07
C HIS A 47 -3.71 0.32 5.00
N GLY A 48 -2.66 1.10 4.74
CA GLY A 48 -2.62 2.11 3.68
C GLY A 48 -2.90 1.49 2.31
N LEU A 49 -2.29 0.34 2.01
CA LEU A 49 -2.55 -0.43 0.80
C LEU A 49 -4.02 -0.83 0.68
N LEU A 50 -4.61 -1.40 1.75
CA LEU A 50 -6.01 -1.84 1.75
C LEU A 50 -6.97 -0.67 1.47
N ILE A 51 -6.81 0.44 2.18
CA ILE A 51 -7.62 1.65 2.00
C ILE A 51 -7.49 2.20 0.58
N THR A 52 -6.27 2.18 0.04
CA THR A 52 -5.98 2.64 -1.31
C THR A 52 -6.66 1.76 -2.37
N LEU A 53 -6.65 0.43 -2.18
CA LEU A 53 -7.34 -0.51 -3.06
C LEU A 53 -8.86 -0.28 -3.06
N GLN A 54 -9.45 -0.05 -1.89
CA GLN A 54 -10.87 0.28 -1.76
C GLN A 54 -11.22 1.60 -2.46
N TRP A 55 -10.34 2.59 -2.35
CA TRP A 55 -10.51 3.88 -3.04
C TRP A 55 -10.48 3.71 -4.57
N ILE A 56 -9.49 3.00 -5.11
CA ILE A 56 -9.36 2.86 -6.57
C ILE A 56 -10.37 1.90 -7.19
N GLN A 57 -11.00 1.03 -6.41
CA GLN A 57 -12.13 0.20 -6.88
C GLN A 57 -13.24 1.08 -7.48
N GLN A 58 -13.44 2.29 -6.95
CA GLN A 58 -14.43 3.25 -7.43
C GLN A 58 -14.12 3.79 -8.84
N PHE A 59 -12.91 3.57 -9.36
CA PHE A 59 -12.46 4.09 -10.65
C PHE A 59 -12.48 3.06 -11.78
N GLN A 60 -12.98 1.84 -11.54
CA GLN A 60 -13.09 0.78 -12.56
C GLN A 60 -11.77 0.51 -13.31
N LEU A 61 -10.64 0.58 -12.58
CA LEU A 61 -9.33 0.26 -13.14
C LEU A 61 -9.15 -1.26 -13.22
N ASN A 62 -8.79 -1.78 -14.40
CA ASN A 62 -8.67 -3.23 -14.60
C ASN A 62 -7.25 -3.77 -14.39
N ARG A 63 -6.25 -2.89 -14.54
CA ARG A 63 -4.84 -3.22 -14.44
C ARG A 63 -4.12 -2.11 -13.72
N VAL A 64 -3.56 -2.44 -12.56
CA VAL A 64 -2.88 -1.46 -11.71
C VAL A 64 -1.56 -2.04 -11.23
N GLU A 65 -0.52 -1.23 -11.35
CA GLU A 65 0.78 -1.47 -10.73
C GLU A 65 0.86 -0.64 -9.46
N ILE A 66 1.12 -1.27 -8.32
CA ILE A 66 1.29 -0.58 -7.03
C ILE A 66 2.75 -0.66 -6.61
N GLU A 67 3.34 0.51 -6.42
CA GLU A 67 4.66 0.72 -5.84
C GLU A 67 4.52 0.84 -4.31
N MET A 68 5.27 0.00 -3.59
CA MET A 68 5.42 0.06 -2.13
C MET A 68 6.90 0.01 -1.76
N ASP A 69 7.25 0.67 -0.66
CA ASP A 69 8.61 0.66 -0.09
C ASP A 69 8.77 -0.39 1.05
N CYS A 70 7.66 -0.88 1.61
CA CYS A 70 7.68 -1.88 2.68
C CYS A 70 7.86 -3.32 2.18
N LEU A 71 9.11 -3.79 2.13
CA LEU A 71 9.46 -5.16 1.70
C LEU A 71 8.68 -6.25 2.46
N ASN A 72 8.50 -6.11 3.77
CA ASN A 72 7.81 -7.10 4.61
C ASN A 72 6.36 -7.31 4.16
N VAL A 73 5.67 -6.23 3.80
CA VAL A 73 4.28 -6.28 3.31
C VAL A 73 4.25 -6.92 1.92
N VAL A 74 5.14 -6.52 1.02
CA VAL A 74 5.26 -7.12 -0.32
C VAL A 74 5.49 -8.64 -0.24
N GLN A 75 6.42 -9.07 0.63
CA GLN A 75 6.72 -10.50 0.82
C GLN A 75 5.56 -11.26 1.48
N SER A 76 4.80 -10.62 2.37
CA SER A 76 3.59 -11.19 2.98
C SER A 76 2.47 -11.43 1.98
N ILE A 77 2.24 -10.47 1.08
CA ILE A 77 1.24 -10.62 0.02
C ILE A 77 1.67 -11.71 -0.97
N ALA A 78 2.97 -11.80 -1.27
CA ALA A 78 3.53 -12.84 -2.12
C ALA A 78 3.54 -14.24 -1.46
N GLY A 79 3.19 -14.35 -0.18
CA GLY A 79 3.23 -15.61 0.57
C GLY A 79 4.65 -16.14 0.81
N ARG A 80 5.67 -15.28 0.76
CA ARG A 80 7.09 -15.65 0.88
C ARG A 80 7.65 -15.49 2.29
N MET A 81 7.10 -14.56 3.07
CA MET A 81 7.47 -14.28 4.45
C MET A 81 6.23 -13.80 5.20
N GLN A 82 6.19 -13.95 6.52
CA GLN A 82 5.15 -13.30 7.34
C GLN A 82 5.76 -12.05 7.99
N ALA A 83 5.14 -10.89 7.75
CA ALA A 83 5.30 -9.71 8.59
C ALA A 83 4.76 -10.00 10.01
N ASN A 84 4.70 -8.99 10.89
CA ASN A 84 3.96 -9.18 12.14
C ASN A 84 2.51 -9.64 11.85
N ARG A 85 1.85 -10.23 12.85
CA ARG A 85 0.54 -10.86 12.68
C ARG A 85 -0.49 -9.92 12.04
N VAL A 86 -0.55 -8.66 12.49
CA VAL A 86 -1.52 -7.67 12.01
C VAL A 86 -1.27 -7.31 10.56
N ALA A 87 -0.03 -6.99 10.20
CA ALA A 87 0.37 -6.70 8.82
C ALA A 87 0.16 -7.91 7.91
N HIS A 88 0.39 -9.13 8.40
CA HIS A 88 0.12 -10.36 7.66
C HIS A 88 -1.38 -10.55 7.38
N GLU A 89 -2.24 -10.38 8.39
CA GLU A 89 -3.71 -10.46 8.23
C GLU A 89 -4.20 -9.42 7.21
N LEU A 90 -3.73 -8.17 7.29
CA LEU A 90 -4.04 -7.11 6.32
C LEU A 90 -3.53 -7.43 4.90
N ALA A 91 -2.33 -8.01 4.80
CA ALA A 91 -1.78 -8.47 3.53
C ALA A 91 -2.62 -9.59 2.89
N GLN A 92 -3.13 -10.54 3.68
CA GLN A 92 -4.00 -11.59 3.18
C GLN A 92 -5.37 -11.05 2.74
N VAL A 93 -5.96 -10.12 3.49
CA VAL A 93 -7.20 -9.42 3.08
C VAL A 93 -6.98 -8.71 1.75
N THR A 94 -5.87 -7.98 1.62
CA THR A 94 -5.47 -7.32 0.39
C THR A 94 -5.36 -8.32 -0.76
N ARG A 95 -4.68 -9.44 -0.56
CA ARG A 95 -4.53 -10.49 -1.57
C ARG A 95 -5.87 -11.06 -2.02
N SER A 96 -6.76 -11.36 -1.08
CA SER A 96 -8.12 -11.86 -1.38
C SER A 96 -8.90 -10.83 -2.21
N TYR A 97 -8.89 -9.58 -1.79
CA TYR A 97 -9.58 -8.48 -2.47
C TYR A 97 -9.08 -8.30 -3.90
N VAL A 98 -7.77 -8.29 -4.10
CA VAL A 98 -7.12 -8.22 -5.41
C VAL A 98 -7.56 -9.36 -6.30
N SER A 99 -7.46 -10.61 -5.82
CA SER A 99 -7.78 -11.80 -6.62
C SER A 99 -9.21 -11.80 -7.16
N HIS A 100 -10.12 -11.08 -6.51
CA HIS A 100 -11.53 -11.03 -6.88
C HIS A 100 -11.88 -9.87 -7.82
N TYR A 101 -11.16 -8.75 -7.76
CA TYR A 101 -11.57 -7.51 -8.44
C TYR A 101 -10.55 -6.97 -9.46
N MET A 102 -9.27 -7.32 -9.38
CA MET A 102 -8.21 -6.66 -10.17
C MET A 102 -7.01 -7.56 -10.49
N SER A 103 -6.39 -7.32 -11.66
CA SER A 103 -5.03 -7.79 -11.89
C SER A 103 -4.03 -6.83 -11.25
N LEU A 104 -3.37 -7.27 -10.17
CA LEU A 104 -2.42 -6.46 -9.42
C LEU A 104 -0.99 -6.96 -9.63
N ILE A 105 -0.10 -6.02 -9.94
CA ILE A 105 1.34 -6.21 -9.85
C ILE A 105 1.84 -5.29 -8.74
N ILE A 106 2.38 -5.88 -7.68
CA ILE A 106 3.08 -5.13 -6.62
C ILE A 106 4.55 -5.11 -6.98
N VAL A 107 5.08 -3.90 -7.16
CA VAL A 107 6.50 -3.67 -7.43
C VAL A 107 7.13 -3.01 -6.22
N GLN A 108 8.31 -3.50 -5.83
CA GLN A 108 9.15 -2.81 -4.88
C GLN A 108 10.01 -1.81 -5.64
N ARG A 109 10.01 -0.55 -5.20
CA ARG A 109 10.92 0.45 -5.76
C ARG A 109 12.28 0.31 -5.08
N ILE A 110 13.26 -0.24 -5.78
CA ILE A 110 14.67 -0.13 -5.36
C ILE A 110 15.12 1.27 -5.77
N VAL A 111 15.25 2.17 -4.81
CA VAL A 111 15.91 3.45 -5.05
C VAL A 111 17.40 3.15 -5.23
N GLN A 112 17.88 3.06 -6.47
CA GLN A 112 19.30 3.20 -6.75
C GLN A 112 19.65 4.66 -6.50
N THR A 113 20.16 4.97 -5.30
CA THR A 113 20.92 6.20 -5.07
C THR A 113 22.14 6.13 -6.00
N ARG A 114 22.10 6.89 -7.10
CA ARG A 114 23.31 7.21 -7.85
C ARG A 114 24.18 8.04 -6.91
N HIS A 115 25.27 7.46 -6.43
CA HIS A 115 26.40 8.19 -5.87
C HIS A 115 27.23 8.78 -7.01
#